data_AF-A0A944X6M7-F1
#
_entry.id   AF-A0A944X6M7-F1
#
_cell.length_a   1.000
_cell.length_b   1.000
_cell.length_c   1.000
_cell.angle_alpha   90.00
_cell.angle_beta   90.00
_cell.angle_gamma   90.00
#
_symmetry.space_group_name_H-M   'P 1'
#
loop_
_entity.id
_entity.type
_entity.pdbx_description
1 polymer ?
#
loop_
_entity_poly.entity_id
_entity_poly.type
_entity_poly.pdbx_seq_one_letter_code
_entity_poly.pdbx_strand_id
1 'polypeptide(L)'
;AGFYVESLAVCHMPETDASVRIEARTWLAPFDQGVVQEVCLLMAPGVDPRYCDINITLDLLSGDQDTWARVSRTFLDDLRKQFLMWRALSDEDREQYVAQLPTWLEQQTVAGA
;
A
#
# COMPACT_ATOMS: atom_id res chain seq x y z
N ALA A 1 12.35 5.15 4.04
CA ALA A 1 13.04 4.88 2.77
C ALA A 1 12.44 5.79 1.71
N GLY A 2 13.28 6.35 0.83
CA GLY A 2 12.74 7.04 -0.33
C GLY A 2 12.15 6.02 -1.29
N PHE A 3 10.90 6.21 -1.68
CA PHE A 3 10.34 5.54 -2.84
C PHE A 3 9.44 6.52 -3.58
N TYR A 4 9.27 6.29 -4.87
CA TYR A 4 8.37 7.05 -5.71
C TYR A 4 7.32 6.10 -6.27
N VAL A 5 6.05 6.52 -6.23
CA VAL A 5 4.92 5.75 -6.76
C VAL A 5 4.65 6.27 -8.16
N GLU A 6 4.90 5.42 -9.16
CA GLU A 6 4.63 5.74 -10.57
C GLU A 6 3.15 5.61 -10.89
N SER A 7 2.52 4.55 -10.38
CA SER A 7 1.09 4.32 -10.53
C SER A 7 0.51 3.69 -9.26
N LEU A 8 -0.76 3.97 -9.01
CA LEU A 8 -1.55 3.41 -7.92
C LEU A 8 -2.96 3.12 -8.44
N ALA A 9 -3.44 1.91 -8.22
CA ALA A 9 -4.80 1.51 -8.49
C ALA A 9 -5.39 0.87 -7.23
N VAL A 10 -6.66 1.19 -6.95
CA VAL A 10 -7.43 0.58 -5.87
C VAL A 10 -8.63 -0.12 -6.48
N CYS A 11 -8.74 -1.42 -6.26
CA CYS A 11 -9.82 -2.25 -6.74
C CYS A 11 -10.60 -2.79 -5.55
N HIS A 12 -11.92 -2.55 -5.55
CA HIS A 12 -12.85 -3.20 -4.64
C HIS A 12 -13.29 -4.51 -5.28
N MET A 13 -13.05 -5.64 -4.60
CA MET A 13 -13.44 -6.94 -5.14
C MET A 13 -14.86 -7.27 -4.66
N PRO A 14 -15.86 -7.36 -5.57
CA PRO A 14 -17.27 -7.52 -5.21
C PRO A 14 -17.61 -8.92 -4.69
N GLU A 15 -16.73 -9.91 -4.90
CA GLU A 15 -16.95 -11.31 -4.53
C GLU A 15 -16.71 -11.60 -3.04
N THR A 16 -15.99 -10.73 -2.33
CA THR A 16 -15.91 -10.72 -0.86
C THR A 16 -16.13 -9.27 -0.43
N ASP A 17 -17.34 -8.95 0.06
CA ASP A 17 -17.93 -7.61 0.28
C ASP A 17 -17.10 -6.62 1.15
N ALA A 18 -15.91 -7.02 1.59
CA ALA A 18 -15.00 -6.23 2.40
C ALA A 18 -13.52 -6.35 1.99
N SER A 19 -13.22 -6.92 0.82
CA SER A 19 -11.84 -7.07 0.35
C SER A 19 -11.40 -5.94 -0.59
N VAL A 20 -10.21 -5.41 -0.33
CA VAL A 20 -9.61 -4.31 -1.08
C VAL A 20 -8.26 -4.76 -1.62
N ARG A 21 -8.05 -4.56 -2.92
CA ARG A 21 -6.78 -4.79 -3.58
C ARG A 21 -6.17 -3.44 -3.98
N ILE A 22 -4.91 -3.23 -3.62
CA ILE A 22 -4.13 -2.07 -4.01
C ILE A 22 -2.96 -2.56 -4.84
N GLU A 23 -2.83 -2.01 -6.04
CA GLU A 23 -1.71 -2.27 -6.94
C GLU A 23 -0.93 -0.97 -7.12
N ALA A 24 0.39 -1.05 -6.95
CA ALA A 24 1.26 0.10 -7.12
C ALA A 24 2.54 -0.29 -7.82
N ARG A 25 2.99 0.55 -8.75
CA ARG A 25 4.35 0.44 -9.29
C ARG A 25 5.24 1.45 -8.58
N THR A 26 6.34 0.97 -8.02
CA THR A 26 7.22 1.78 -7.16
C THR A 26 8.66 1.73 -7.61
N TRP A 27 9.30 2.89 -7.57
CA TRP A 27 10.74 3.06 -7.71
C TRP A 27 11.36 3.16 -6.32
N LEU A 28 12.34 2.31 -6.01
CA LEU A 28 12.99 2.30 -4.69
C LEU A 28 14.28 3.11 -4.72
N ALA A 29 14.52 3.91 -3.68
CA ALA A 29 15.80 4.57 -3.50
C ALA A 29 16.87 3.55 -3.04
N PRO A 30 18.15 3.73 -3.43
CA PRO A 30 18.69 4.79 -4.29
C PRO A 30 18.26 4.67 -5.75
N PHE A 31 17.73 5.76 -6.34
CA PHE A 31 17.08 5.70 -7.67
C PHE A 31 18.05 5.44 -8.83
N ASP A 32 19.33 5.74 -8.63
CA ASP A 32 20.42 5.43 -9.55
C ASP A 32 20.62 3.91 -9.75
N GLN A 33 20.13 3.08 -8.82
CA GLN A 33 20.18 1.63 -8.92
C GLN A 33 19.03 1.05 -9.77
N GLY A 34 18.09 1.90 -10.22
CA GLY A 34 17.06 1.53 -11.19
C GLY A 34 16.11 0.41 -10.71
N VAL A 35 15.91 0.28 -9.39
CA VAL A 35 15.06 -0.74 -8.80
C VAL A 35 13.60 -0.34 -8.93
N VAL A 36 12.86 -1.10 -9.73
CA VAL A 36 11.41 -0.94 -9.93
C VAL A 36 10.73 -2.24 -9.53
N GLN A 37 9.66 -2.13 -8.74
CA GLN A 37 8.85 -3.27 -8.36
C GLN A 37 7.36 -2.98 -8.52
N GLU A 38 6.61 -4.04 -8.75
CA GLU A 38 5.17 -4.06 -8.57
C GLU A 38 4.84 -4.48 -7.15
N VAL A 39 3.89 -3.78 -6.53
CA VAL A 39 3.43 -3.99 -5.18
C VAL A 39 1.96 -4.29 -5.24
N CYS A 40 1.56 -5.47 -4.77
CA CYS A 40 0.18 -5.84 -4.61
C CYS A 40 -0.13 -6.02 -3.11
N LEU A 41 -1.05 -5.22 -2.58
CA LEU A 41 -1.65 -5.38 -1.26
C LEU A 41 -3.06 -5.93 -1.42
N LEU A 42 -3.34 -7.09 -0.83
CA LEU A 42 -4.68 -7.61 -0.66
C LEU A 42 -5.04 -7.53 0.81
N MET A 43 -6.12 -6.82 1.11
CA MET A 43 -6.64 -6.64 2.46
C MET A 43 -8.03 -7.26 2.52
N ALA A 44 -8.27 -8.13 3.48
CA ALA A 44 -9.56 -8.78 3.69
C ALA A 44 -9.82 -8.98 5.19
N PRO A 45 -11.08 -9.07 5.62
CA PRO A 45 -11.38 -9.49 6.99
C PRO A 45 -10.75 -10.85 7.27
N GLY A 46 -10.02 -10.95 8.38
CA GLY A 46 -9.45 -12.21 8.82
C GLY A 46 -10.52 -13.16 9.36
N VAL A 47 -10.08 -14.38 9.71
CA VAL A 47 -10.96 -15.40 10.32
C VAL A 47 -11.61 -14.89 11.62
N ASP A 48 -10.86 -14.10 12.40
CA ASP A 48 -11.43 -13.29 13.48
C ASP A 48 -11.78 -11.90 12.91
N PRO A 49 -13.07 -11.49 12.93
CA PRO A 49 -13.52 -10.23 12.35
C PRO A 49 -12.94 -8.98 13.03
N ARG A 50 -12.24 -9.12 14.15
CA ARG A 50 -11.48 -8.03 14.79
C ARG A 50 -10.16 -7.73 14.10
N TYR A 51 -9.69 -8.62 13.22
CA TYR A 51 -8.42 -8.51 12.53
C TYR A 51 -8.64 -8.41 11.02
N CYS A 52 -7.77 -7.64 10.37
CA CYS A 52 -7.69 -7.55 8.91
C CYS A 52 -6.43 -8.30 8.48
N ASP A 53 -6.60 -9.27 7.60
CA ASP A 53 -5.50 -9.98 6.97
C ASP A 53 -4.97 -9.13 5.82
N ILE A 54 -3.66 -8.92 5.82
CA ILE A 54 -2.95 -8.11 4.82
C ILE A 54 -1.89 -8.98 4.16
N ASN A 55 -2.11 -9.30 2.89
CA ASN A 55 -1.16 -10.02 2.05
C ASN A 55 -0.43 -9.05 1.13
N ILE A 56 0.90 -9.06 1.18
CA ILE A 56 1.76 -8.20 0.35
C ILE A 56 2.55 -9.09 -0.59
N THR A 57 2.45 -8.83 -1.90
CA THR A 57 3.29 -9.45 -2.93
C THR A 57 4.14 -8.37 -3.58
N LEU A 58 5.44 -8.66 -3.74
CA LEU A 58 6.41 -7.76 -4.39
C LEU A 58 7.04 -8.50 -5.56
N ASP A 59 6.93 -7.92 -6.75
CA ASP A 59 7.52 -8.48 -7.97
C ASP A 59 8.57 -7.52 -8.53
N LEU A 60 9.81 -8.01 -8.69
CA LEU A 60 10.90 -7.23 -9.28
C LEU A 60 10.66 -7.06 -10.79
N LEU A 61 10.49 -5.81 -11.23
CA LEU A 61 10.33 -5.47 -12.65
C LEU A 61 11.65 -5.05 -13.30
N SER A 62 12.51 -4.36 -12.56
CA SER A 62 13.81 -3.87 -13.03
C SER A 62 14.78 -3.69 -11.86
N GLY A 63 16.08 -3.88 -12.13
CA GLY A 63 17.16 -3.74 -11.16
C GLY A 63 17.80 -5.06 -10.77
N ASP A 64 18.85 -4.97 -9.96
CA ASP A 64 19.58 -6.14 -9.46
C ASP A 64 18.83 -6.83 -8.30
N GLN A 65 18.79 -8.16 -8.30
CA GLN A 65 18.00 -8.95 -7.34
C GLN A 65 18.54 -8.81 -5.91
N ASP A 66 19.86 -8.82 -5.72
CA ASP A 66 20.47 -8.69 -4.39
C ASP A 66 20.22 -7.29 -3.83
N THR A 67 20.29 -6.29 -4.69
CA THR A 67 19.96 -4.90 -4.38
C THR A 67 18.50 -4.75 -4.01
N TRP A 68 17.59 -5.27 -4.83
CA TRP A 68 16.16 -5.29 -4.56
C TRP A 68 15.84 -5.96 -3.22
N ALA A 69 16.42 -7.12 -2.92
CA ALA A 69 16.19 -7.81 -1.65
C ALA A 69 16.55 -6.93 -0.43
N ARG A 70 17.63 -6.13 -0.51
CA ARG A 70 18.01 -5.18 0.55
C ARG A 70 17.04 -4.02 0.67
N VAL A 71 16.71 -3.35 -0.45
CA VAL A 71 15.85 -2.15 -0.40
C VAL A 71 14.39 -2.50 -0.10
N SER A 72 13.90 -3.65 -0.58
CA SER A 72 12.55 -4.15 -0.31
C SER A 72 12.33 -4.48 1.16
N ARG A 73 13.36 -4.93 1.88
CA ARG A 73 13.27 -5.13 3.33
C ARG A 73 13.01 -3.82 4.07
N THR A 74 13.65 -2.73 3.63
CA THR A 74 13.42 -1.39 4.20
C THR A 74 12.05 -0.86 3.83
N PHE A 75 11.62 -1.05 2.58
CA PHE A 75 10.26 -0.72 2.12
C PHE A 75 9.19 -1.42 2.96
N LEU A 76 9.32 -2.74 3.16
CA LEU A 76 8.40 -3.53 3.99
C LEU A 76 8.43 -3.11 5.46
N ASP A 77 9.59 -2.72 6.01
CA ASP A 77 9.66 -2.21 7.37
C ASP A 77 8.91 -0.88 7.55
N ASP A 78 9.00 0.01 6.57
CA ASP A 78 8.27 1.27 6.59
C ASP A 78 6.77 1.07 6.41
N LEU A 79 6.36 0.17 5.50
CA LEU A 79 4.97 -0.22 5.35
C LEU A 79 4.40 -0.85 6.64
N ARG A 80 5.18 -1.71 7.29
CA ARG A 80 4.83 -2.29 8.60
C ARG A 80 4.66 -1.22 9.68
N LYS A 81 5.51 -0.19 9.72
CA LYS A 81 5.35 0.94 10.65
C LYS A 81 4.04 1.68 10.40
N GLN A 82 3.65 1.89 9.14
CA GLN A 82 2.36 2.50 8.82
C GLN A 82 1.20 1.66 9.38
N PHE A 83 1.19 0.34 9.18
CA PHE A 83 0.13 -0.51 9.74
C PHE A 83 0.11 -0.52 11.27
N LEU A 84 1.27 -0.48 11.92
CA LEU A 84 1.33 -0.38 13.38
C LEU A 84 0.79 0.96 13.89
N MET A 85 1.06 2.05 13.18
CA MET A 85 0.47 3.35 13.49
C MET A 85 -1.06 3.30 13.35
N TRP A 86 -1.57 2.78 12.23
CA TRP A 86 -3.01 2.61 11.99
C TRP A 86 -3.70 1.79 13.08
N ARG A 87 -3.03 0.73 13.57
CA ARG A 87 -3.51 -0.10 14.67
C ARG A 87 -3.52 0.64 16.02
N ALA A 88 -2.63 1.59 16.21
CA ALA A 88 -2.51 2.35 17.45
C ALA A 88 -3.42 3.59 17.49
N LEU A 89 -4.04 3.97 16.36
CA LEU A 89 -4.99 5.07 16.32
C LEU A 89 -6.19 4.80 17.22
N SER A 90 -6.64 5.86 17.91
CA SER A 90 -7.89 5.85 18.64
C SER A 90 -9.07 5.74 17.68
N ASP A 91 -10.25 5.38 18.20
CA ASP A 91 -11.46 5.33 17.38
C ASP A 91 -11.82 6.72 16.83
N GLU A 92 -11.61 7.78 17.62
CA GLU A 92 -11.79 9.18 17.21
C GLU A 92 -10.88 9.57 16.04
N ASP A 93 -9.59 9.24 16.10
CA ASP A 93 -8.65 9.52 15.00
C ASP A 93 -9.06 8.74 13.74
N ARG A 94 -9.49 7.48 13.88
CA ARG A 94 -9.94 6.66 12.76
C ARG A 94 -11.18 7.26 12.10
N GLU A 95 -12.14 7.75 12.88
CA GLU A 95 -13.32 8.44 12.37
C GLU A 95 -12.94 9.71 11.60
N GLN A 96 -11.94 10.47 12.06
CA GLN A 96 -11.44 11.63 11.33
C GLN A 96 -10.85 11.27 9.97
N TYR A 97 -10.11 10.16 9.86
CA TYR A 97 -9.60 9.67 8.57
C TYR A 97 -10.74 9.23 7.65
N VAL A 98 -11.76 8.54 8.17
CA VAL A 98 -12.94 8.14 7.37
C VAL A 98 -13.72 9.36 6.89
N ALA A 99 -13.89 10.38 7.73
CA ALA A 99 -14.59 11.62 7.37
C ALA A 99 -13.90 12.40 6.25
N GLN A 100 -12.56 12.28 6.13
CA GLN A 100 -11.78 12.92 5.06
C GLN A 100 -11.84 12.13 3.74
N LEU A 101 -12.24 10.86 3.77
CA LEU A 101 -12.18 9.95 2.62
C LEU A 101 -12.95 10.46 1.38
N PRO A 102 -14.16 11.05 1.49
CA PRO A 102 -14.87 11.62 0.34
C PRO A 102 -14.07 12.73 -0.36
N THR A 103 -13.46 13.63 0.41
CA THR A 103 -12.64 14.73 -0.13
C THR A 103 -11.42 14.20 -0.87
N TRP A 104 -10.78 13.15 -0.37
CA TRP A 104 -9.65 12.51 -1.03
C TRP A 104 -10.03 11.80 -2.34
N LEU A 105 -11.21 11.18 -2.40
CA LEU A 105 -11.72 10.51 -3.60
C LEU A 105 -12.06 11.51 -4.71
N GLU A 106 -12.65 12.65 -4.36
CA GLU A 106 -12.94 13.73 -5.31
C GLU A 106 -11.67 14.30 -5.93
N GLN A 107 -10.61 14.50 -5.14
CA GLN A 107 -9.34 15.02 -5.60
C GLN A 107 -8.59 14.05 -6.53
N GLN A 108 -8.68 12.74 -6.30
CA GLN A 108 -8.09 11.74 -7.19
C GLN A 108 -8.85 11.57 -8.51
N THR A 109 -10.17 11.80 -8.51
CA THR A 109 -10.99 11.75 -9.73
C THR A 109 -10.67 12.90 -10.68
N VAL A 110 -10.35 14.08 -10.16
CA VAL A 110 -10.01 15.28 -10.96
C VAL A 110 -8.58 15.23 -11.51
N ALA A 111 -7.65 14.54 -10.84
CA ALA A 111 -6.26 14.41 -11.28
C ALA A 111 -6.03 13.35 -12.37
N GLY A 112 -7.04 12.51 -12.67
CA GLY A 112 -6.99 11.46 -13.68
C GLY A 112 -7.79 11.74 -14.96
N ALA A 113 -8.30 12.96 -15.16
CA ALA A 113 -9.09 13.39 -16.32
C ALA A 113 -8.30 14.31 -17.26
#